data_AF-F4SEN8-F1
#
_entry.id   AF-F4SEN8-F1
#
_cell.length_a   1.000
_cell.length_b   1.000
_cell.length_c   1.000
_cell.angle_alpha   90.00
_cell.angle_beta   90.00
_cell.angle_gamma   90.00
#
_symmetry.space_group_name_H-M   'P 1'
#
loop_
_entity.id
_entity.type
_entity.pdbx_description
1 polymer ?
#
loop_
_entity_poly.entity_id
_entity_poly.type
_entity_poly.pdbx_seq_one_letter_code
_entity_poly.pdbx_strand_id
1 'polypeptide(L)'
;MAWDIAKNIDIITQPSDFSIVLSSETLPGQFDCLFVAFSQWKNGDQTAGLLAEAADRRTASYRANKTNKVPQSCEGAQLTKARAESAKSATKLATEQAKKDASQAKAAEKAARDQRKLEAEEQKKRMQVGAIALDHANPQALEKPPSAKLKRVAEDFLEGGPSRQLKGNPPTTTRPKHPTNTAKIDPRLCPQGSI
;
A
#
# COMPACT_ATOMS: atom_id res chain seq x y z
N MET A 1 8.37 -48.35 -0.65
CA MET A 1 7.04 -48.59 -1.29
C MET A 1 5.87 -48.28 -0.37
N ALA A 2 5.53 -49.10 0.65
CA ALA A 2 4.38 -48.82 1.53
C ALA A 2 4.48 -47.45 2.23
N TRP A 3 5.69 -47.08 2.64
CA TRP A 3 6.00 -45.77 3.21
C TRP A 3 5.80 -44.60 2.25
N ASP A 4 6.11 -44.78 0.96
CA ASP A 4 5.96 -43.74 -0.06
C ASP A 4 4.47 -43.53 -0.39
N ILE A 5 3.67 -44.59 -0.39
CA ILE A 5 2.21 -44.52 -0.49
C ILE A 5 1.63 -43.79 0.74
N ALA A 6 2.03 -44.19 1.95
CA ALA A 6 1.56 -43.58 3.19
C ALA A 6 1.89 -42.07 3.27
N LYS A 7 3.05 -41.67 2.73
CA LYS A 7 3.47 -40.26 2.65
C LYS A 7 2.74 -39.42 1.62
N ASN A 8 2.05 -40.01 0.64
CA ASN A 8 1.39 -39.32 -0.47
C ASN A 8 -0.11 -39.62 -0.54
N ILE A 9 -0.65 -40.07 0.59
CA ILE A 9 -1.94 -40.71 0.71
C ILE A 9 -3.15 -39.79 0.44
N ASP A 10 -2.95 -38.50 0.62
CA ASP A 10 -3.90 -37.43 0.36
C ASP A 10 -3.85 -36.93 -1.09
N ILE A 11 -2.81 -37.30 -1.85
CA ILE A 11 -2.67 -36.98 -3.28
C ILE A 11 -3.38 -38.03 -4.14
N ILE A 12 -3.53 -39.26 -3.64
CA ILE A 12 -4.11 -40.38 -4.39
C ILE A 12 -5.63 -40.30 -4.34
N THR A 13 -6.24 -39.89 -5.45
CA THR A 13 -7.69 -39.74 -5.64
C THR A 13 -8.26 -40.70 -6.69
N GLN A 14 -7.40 -41.19 -7.58
CA GLN A 14 -7.73 -42.10 -8.66
C GLN A 14 -6.59 -43.12 -8.83
N PRO A 15 -6.84 -44.29 -9.46
CA PRO A 15 -5.81 -45.32 -9.66
C PRO A 15 -4.55 -44.82 -10.36
N SER A 16 -4.69 -43.94 -11.36
CA SER A 16 -3.56 -43.38 -12.11
C SER A 16 -2.60 -42.56 -11.28
N ASP A 17 -3.01 -42.04 -10.12
CA ASP A 17 -2.14 -41.24 -9.25
C ASP A 17 -1.02 -42.08 -8.62
N PHE A 18 -1.19 -43.41 -8.55
CA PHE A 18 -0.12 -44.31 -8.11
C PHE A 18 1.10 -44.28 -9.04
N SER A 19 0.96 -43.85 -10.29
CA SER A 19 2.09 -43.68 -11.21
C SER A 19 3.10 -42.63 -10.72
N ILE A 20 2.63 -41.61 -10.01
CA ILE A 20 3.45 -40.53 -9.43
C ILE A 20 4.33 -41.07 -8.29
N VAL A 21 3.81 -42.05 -7.54
CA VAL A 21 4.46 -42.56 -6.32
C VAL A 21 5.29 -43.81 -6.61
N LEU A 22 4.79 -44.69 -7.48
CA LEU A 22 5.38 -46.02 -7.67
C LEU A 22 6.44 -46.08 -8.77
N SER A 23 6.56 -45.06 -9.63
CA SER A 23 7.65 -44.82 -10.61
C SER A 23 8.12 -46.02 -11.47
N SER A 24 7.43 -47.15 -11.43
CA SER A 24 7.86 -48.44 -11.97
C SER A 24 6.90 -48.90 -13.06
N GLU A 25 7.41 -49.73 -13.97
CA GLU A 25 6.57 -50.45 -14.92
C GLU A 25 5.50 -51.23 -14.16
N THR A 26 4.24 -50.91 -14.45
CA THR A 26 3.10 -51.50 -13.76
C THR A 26 2.39 -52.46 -14.68
N LEU A 27 2.00 -53.60 -14.11
CA LEU A 27 1.17 -54.54 -14.83
C LEU A 27 -0.20 -53.90 -15.08
N PRO A 28 -0.81 -54.09 -16.28
CA PRO A 28 -2.14 -53.59 -16.55
C PRO A 28 -3.14 -54.02 -15.45
N GLY A 29 -3.88 -53.06 -14.90
CA GLY A 29 -4.87 -53.29 -13.83
C GLY A 29 -4.31 -53.34 -12.40
N GLN A 30 -2.98 -53.27 -12.20
CA GLN A 30 -2.38 -53.27 -10.86
C GLN A 30 -2.82 -52.06 -10.03
N PHE A 31 -2.92 -50.88 -10.65
CA PHE A 31 -3.37 -49.67 -9.97
C PHE A 31 -4.81 -49.76 -9.48
N ASP A 32 -5.70 -50.41 -10.25
CA ASP A 32 -7.10 -50.57 -9.84
C ASP A 32 -7.20 -51.45 -8.59
N CYS A 33 -6.49 -52.58 -8.57
CA CYS A 33 -6.42 -53.46 -7.40
C CYS A 33 -5.87 -52.73 -6.17
N LEU A 34 -4.79 -51.95 -6.33
CA LEU A 34 -4.20 -51.16 -5.24
C LEU A 34 -5.14 -50.06 -4.76
N PHE A 35 -5.87 -49.42 -5.68
CA PHE A 35 -6.80 -48.34 -5.35
C PHE A 35 -8.04 -48.85 -4.60
N VAL A 36 -8.53 -50.04 -4.95
CA VAL A 36 -9.62 -50.70 -4.19
C VAL A 36 -9.17 -51.01 -2.77
N ALA A 37 -8.01 -51.66 -2.60
CA ALA A 37 -7.46 -51.96 -1.27
C ALA A 37 -7.21 -50.68 -0.45
N PHE A 38 -6.67 -49.64 -1.09
CA PHE A 38 -6.47 -48.33 -0.49
C PHE A 38 -7.79 -47.68 -0.04
N SER A 39 -8.83 -47.72 -0.88
CA SER A 39 -10.15 -47.16 -0.58
C SER A 39 -10.83 -47.89 0.57
N GLN A 40 -10.72 -49.23 0.61
CA GLN A 40 -11.22 -50.03 1.71
C GLN A 40 -10.53 -49.68 3.03
N TRP A 41 -9.21 -49.55 3.03
CA TRP A 41 -8.45 -49.13 4.21
C TRP A 41 -8.83 -47.71 4.66
N LYS A 42 -8.90 -46.76 3.72
CA LYS A 42 -9.27 -45.36 3.99
C LYS A 42 -10.66 -45.23 4.62
N ASN A 43 -11.62 -46.05 4.18
CA ASN A 43 -12.99 -46.03 4.65
C ASN A 43 -13.22 -46.91 5.90
N GLY A 44 -12.43 -47.97 6.08
CA GLY A 44 -12.57 -48.92 7.18
C GLY A 44 -11.99 -48.42 8.50
N ASP A 45 -10.91 -47.65 8.44
CA ASP A 45 -10.27 -47.06 9.61
C ASP A 45 -10.64 -45.56 9.74
N GLN A 46 -10.71 -45.02 10.95
CA GLN A 46 -11.00 -43.60 11.22
C GLN A 46 -9.78 -42.70 10.88
N THR A 47 -9.31 -42.79 9.63
CA THR A 47 -8.05 -42.22 9.13
C THR A 47 -8.15 -40.72 8.80
N ALA A 48 -9.35 -40.15 8.77
CA ALA A 48 -9.57 -38.75 8.41
C ALA A 48 -8.74 -37.77 9.26
N GLY A 49 -8.63 -38.01 10.57
CA GLY A 49 -7.82 -37.16 11.46
C GLY A 49 -6.32 -37.26 11.17
N LEU A 50 -5.82 -38.48 10.93
CA LEU A 50 -4.41 -38.73 10.58
C LEU A 50 -4.04 -38.14 9.22
N LEU A 51 -4.97 -38.20 8.26
CA LEU A 51 -4.82 -37.59 6.93
C LEU A 51 -4.70 -36.07 7.01
N ALA A 52 -5.56 -35.42 7.82
CA ALA A 52 -5.48 -33.98 8.05
C ALA A 52 -4.13 -33.59 8.69
N GLU A 53 -3.68 -34.32 9.70
CA GLU A 53 -2.38 -34.07 10.34
C GLU A 53 -1.20 -34.26 9.37
N ALA A 54 -1.25 -35.29 8.53
CA ALA A 54 -0.22 -35.52 7.51
C ALA A 54 -0.17 -34.38 6.47
N ALA A 55 -1.33 -33.89 6.02
CA ALA A 55 -1.42 -32.75 5.10
C ALA A 55 -0.86 -31.45 5.73
N ASP A 56 -1.16 -31.21 7.00
CA ASP A 56 -0.62 -30.07 7.75
C ASP A 56 0.90 -30.16 7.90
N ARG A 57 1.43 -31.33 8.27
CA ARG A 57 2.88 -31.57 8.35
C ARG A 57 3.56 -31.34 7.01
N ARG A 58 2.98 -31.82 5.90
CA ARG A 58 3.51 -31.55 4.56
C ARG A 58 3.53 -30.05 4.28
N THR A 59 2.42 -29.36 4.50
CA THR A 59 2.33 -27.91 4.29
C THR A 59 3.38 -27.16 5.12
N ALA A 60 3.62 -27.57 6.37
CA ALA A 60 4.65 -27.00 7.23
C ALA A 60 6.07 -27.25 6.68
N SER A 61 6.38 -28.47 6.23
CA SER A 61 7.67 -28.81 5.62
C SER A 61 7.94 -28.03 4.32
N TYR A 62 6.93 -27.83 3.47
CA TYR A 62 7.07 -26.99 2.27
C TYR A 62 7.27 -25.51 2.61
N ARG A 63 6.67 -25.02 3.71
CA ARG A 63 6.90 -23.63 4.17
C ARG A 63 8.32 -23.42 4.68
N ALA A 64 8.87 -24.38 5.44
CA ALA A 64 10.22 -24.30 5.97
C ALA A 64 11.28 -24.24 4.85
N ASN A 65 11.02 -24.88 3.71
CA ASN A 65 11.89 -24.86 2.53
C ASN A 65 11.74 -23.64 1.61
N LYS A 66 11.08 -22.54 2.04
CA LYS A 66 11.18 -21.26 1.31
C LYS A 66 12.61 -20.69 1.28
N THR A 67 13.51 -21.22 2.11
CA THR A 67 14.95 -20.92 2.08
C THR A 67 15.75 -21.83 1.18
N ASN A 68 15.14 -22.79 0.46
CA ASN A 68 15.77 -23.41 -0.70
C ASN A 68 15.90 -22.33 -1.77
N LYS A 69 16.90 -21.47 -1.59
CA LYS A 69 17.44 -20.64 -2.65
C LYS A 69 17.82 -21.63 -3.73
N VAL A 70 17.05 -21.63 -4.82
CA VAL A 70 17.48 -22.28 -6.06
C VAL A 70 18.95 -21.89 -6.24
N PRO A 71 19.87 -22.85 -6.43
CA PRO A 71 21.29 -22.55 -6.56
C PRO A 71 21.46 -21.45 -7.60
N GLN A 72 21.75 -20.24 -7.14
CA GLN A 72 21.85 -19.08 -8.00
C GLN A 72 23.30 -19.00 -8.48
N SER A 73 23.50 -18.82 -9.77
CA SER A 73 24.85 -18.59 -10.30
C SER A 73 25.46 -17.33 -9.65
N CYS A 74 26.78 -17.29 -9.56
CA CYS A 74 27.51 -16.12 -9.02
C CYS A 74 27.13 -14.83 -9.74
N GLU A 75 26.98 -14.88 -11.07
CA GLU A 75 26.53 -13.74 -11.89
C GLU A 75 25.11 -13.31 -11.56
N GLY A 76 24.19 -14.27 -11.40
CA GLY A 76 22.83 -14.00 -10.97
C GLY A 76 22.81 -13.29 -9.61
N ALA A 77 23.62 -13.77 -8.66
CA ALA A 77 23.70 -13.18 -7.32
C ALA A 77 24.20 -11.72 -7.38
N GLN A 78 25.19 -11.43 -8.24
CA GLN A 78 25.68 -10.07 -8.47
C GLN A 78 24.61 -9.17 -9.09
N LEU A 79 23.87 -9.66 -10.09
CA LEU A 79 22.76 -8.91 -10.70
C LEU A 79 21.66 -8.59 -9.69
N THR A 80 21.26 -9.55 -8.85
CA THR A 80 20.27 -9.32 -7.80
C THR A 80 20.76 -8.26 -6.80
N LYS A 81 22.03 -8.31 -6.42
CA LYS A 81 22.65 -7.32 -5.53
C LYS A 81 22.66 -5.92 -6.17
N ALA A 82 23.09 -5.81 -7.42
CA ALA A 82 23.13 -4.55 -8.16
C ALA A 82 21.73 -3.93 -8.31
N ARG A 83 20.71 -4.74 -8.61
CA ARG A 83 19.30 -4.28 -8.65
C ARG A 83 18.83 -3.77 -7.29
N ALA A 84 19.16 -4.48 -6.21
CA ALA A 84 18.78 -4.06 -4.86
C ALA A 84 19.47 -2.75 -4.45
N GLU A 85 20.74 -2.55 -4.82
CA GLU A 85 21.48 -1.31 -4.58
C GLU A 85 20.93 -0.14 -5.41
N SER A 86 20.62 -0.37 -6.69
CA SER A 86 19.96 0.61 -7.56
C SER A 86 18.58 1.02 -7.04
N ALA A 87 17.76 0.08 -6.56
CA ALA A 87 16.46 0.40 -5.98
C ALA A 87 16.59 1.25 -4.69
N LYS A 88 17.60 0.97 -3.86
CA LYS A 88 17.90 1.76 -2.66
C LYS A 88 18.36 3.17 -3.02
N SER A 89 19.24 3.33 -4.01
CA SER A 89 19.71 4.66 -4.43
C SER A 89 18.60 5.47 -5.09
N ALA A 90 17.77 4.86 -5.95
CA ALA A 90 16.61 5.49 -6.55
C ALA A 90 15.62 6.01 -5.50
N THR A 91 15.35 5.21 -4.46
CA THR A 91 14.47 5.62 -3.36
C THR A 91 15.04 6.81 -2.60
N LYS A 92 16.35 6.81 -2.29
CA LYS A 92 17.02 7.94 -1.62
C LYS A 92 16.92 9.22 -2.45
N LEU A 93 17.26 9.15 -3.75
CA LEU A 93 17.16 10.29 -4.66
C LEU A 93 15.74 10.83 -4.75
N ALA A 94 14.73 9.96 -4.85
CA ALA A 94 13.33 10.38 -4.86
C ALA A 94 12.95 11.12 -3.57
N THR A 95 13.40 10.63 -2.40
CA THR A 95 13.12 11.32 -1.13
C THR A 95 13.83 12.66 -0.99
N GLU A 96 15.06 12.78 -1.49
CA GLU A 96 15.81 14.04 -1.48
C GLU A 96 15.19 15.06 -2.44
N GLN A 97 14.77 14.62 -3.62
CA GLN A 97 14.09 15.48 -4.58
C GLN A 97 12.76 15.99 -4.01
N ALA A 98 11.94 15.11 -3.43
CA ALA A 98 10.68 15.50 -2.79
C ALA A 98 10.90 16.54 -1.67
N LYS A 99 12.00 16.45 -0.90
CA LYS A 99 12.36 17.45 0.11
C LYS A 99 12.75 18.79 -0.51
N LYS A 100 13.51 18.79 -1.60
CA LYS A 100 13.89 20.00 -2.35
C LYS A 100 12.67 20.68 -2.97
N ASP A 101 11.79 19.92 -3.59
CA ASP A 101 10.57 20.45 -4.20
C ASP A 101 9.65 21.05 -3.13
N ALA A 102 9.52 20.39 -1.97
CA ALA A 102 8.75 20.92 -0.85
C ALA A 102 9.35 22.20 -0.25
N SER A 103 10.68 22.32 -0.18
CA SER A 103 11.31 23.56 0.32
C SER A 103 11.20 24.70 -0.68
N GLN A 104 11.34 24.43 -1.98
CA GLN A 104 11.13 25.40 -3.05
C GLN A 104 9.69 25.88 -3.10
N ALA A 105 8.71 24.99 -2.99
CA ALA A 105 7.29 25.34 -2.95
C ALA A 105 6.97 26.27 -1.77
N LYS A 106 7.50 25.99 -0.57
CA LYS A 106 7.34 26.85 0.61
C LYS A 106 8.00 28.22 0.43
N ALA A 107 9.18 28.27 -0.19
CA ALA A 107 9.86 29.52 -0.47
C ALA A 107 9.08 30.38 -1.49
N ALA A 108 8.56 29.75 -2.56
CA ALA A 108 7.73 30.41 -3.56
C ALA A 108 6.41 30.92 -2.96
N GLU A 109 5.75 30.14 -2.10
CA GLU A 109 4.52 30.57 -1.41
C GLU A 109 4.77 31.79 -0.52
N LYS A 110 5.88 31.79 0.24
CA LYS A 110 6.25 32.93 1.08
C LYS A 110 6.53 34.17 0.24
N ALA A 111 7.30 34.04 -0.85
CA ALA A 111 7.59 35.14 -1.76
C ALA A 111 6.31 35.72 -2.40
N ALA A 112 5.39 34.86 -2.86
CA ALA A 112 4.11 35.29 -3.42
C ALA A 112 3.23 36.00 -2.37
N ARG A 113 3.24 35.53 -1.13
CA ARG A 113 2.51 36.17 -0.02
C ARG A 113 3.07 37.55 0.30
N ASP A 114 4.39 37.71 0.29
CA ASP A 114 5.04 38.98 0.58
C ASP A 114 4.82 39.99 -0.58
N GLN A 115 4.86 39.54 -1.84
CA GLN A 115 4.47 40.37 -3.00
C GLN A 115 3.03 40.87 -2.90
N ARG A 116 2.06 40.00 -2.59
CA ARG A 116 0.66 40.39 -2.42
C ARG A 116 0.46 41.43 -1.32
N LYS A 117 1.25 41.37 -0.24
CA LYS A 117 1.20 42.38 0.82
C LYS A 117 1.69 43.75 0.33
N LEU A 118 2.82 43.77 -0.39
CA LEU A 118 3.37 45.00 -0.95
C LEU A 118 2.39 45.65 -1.95
N GLU A 119 1.80 44.85 -2.84
CA GLU A 119 0.79 45.32 -3.79
C GLU A 119 -0.46 45.88 -3.09
N ALA A 120 -0.94 45.20 -2.04
CA ALA A 120 -2.09 45.67 -1.26
C ALA A 120 -1.80 46.99 -0.52
N GLU A 121 -0.60 47.16 0.01
CA GLU A 121 -0.17 48.42 0.64
C GLU A 121 -0.06 49.54 -0.39
N GLU A 122 0.48 49.27 -1.58
CA GLU A 122 0.57 50.25 -2.67
C GLU A 122 -0.83 50.67 -3.15
N GLN A 123 -1.76 49.72 -3.32
CA GLN A 123 -3.14 50.02 -3.67
C GLN A 123 -3.84 50.88 -2.60
N LYS A 124 -3.63 50.57 -1.32
CA LYS A 124 -4.17 51.40 -0.22
C LYS A 124 -3.63 52.83 -0.26
N LYS A 125 -2.32 53.00 -0.49
CA LYS A 125 -1.71 54.33 -0.64
C LYS A 125 -2.29 55.08 -1.84
N ARG A 126 -2.46 54.42 -2.99
CA ARG A 126 -3.08 55.01 -4.19
C ARG A 126 -4.52 55.45 -3.95
N MET A 127 -5.33 54.62 -3.28
CA MET A 127 -6.70 54.98 -2.92
C MET A 127 -6.79 56.14 -1.92
N GLN A 128 -5.90 56.18 -0.92
CA GLN A 128 -5.85 57.30 0.03
C GLN A 128 -5.47 58.62 -0.66
N VAL A 129 -4.43 58.61 -1.51
CA VAL A 129 -4.04 59.79 -2.29
C VAL A 129 -5.17 60.23 -3.23
N GLY A 130 -5.84 59.28 -3.89
CA GLY A 130 -7.00 59.55 -4.72
C GLY A 130 -8.17 60.18 -3.95
N ALA A 131 -8.48 59.68 -2.75
CA ALA A 131 -9.55 60.22 -1.90
C ALA A 131 -9.25 61.66 -1.44
N ILE A 132 -8.01 61.94 -1.02
CA ILE A 132 -7.57 63.29 -0.64
C ILE A 132 -7.68 64.25 -1.84
N ALA A 133 -7.28 63.81 -3.04
CA ALA A 133 -7.41 64.62 -4.25
C ALA A 133 -8.89 64.91 -4.62
N LEU A 134 -9.78 63.94 -4.38
CA LEU A 134 -11.21 64.08 -4.66
C LEU A 134 -11.89 65.04 -3.66
N ASP A 135 -11.52 64.98 -2.38
CA ASP A 135 -12.00 65.92 -1.35
C ASP A 135 -11.54 67.36 -1.62
N HIS A 136 -10.32 67.55 -2.15
CA HIS A 136 -9.83 68.87 -2.53
C HIS A 136 -10.42 69.41 -3.85
N ALA A 137 -10.93 68.55 -4.73
CA ALA A 137 -11.49 68.93 -6.02
C ALA A 137 -12.97 69.35 -5.97
N ASN A 138 -13.68 69.20 -4.84
CA ASN A 138 -15.11 69.50 -4.75
C ASN A 138 -15.53 70.49 -3.63
N PRO A 139 -15.12 71.78 -3.69
CA PRO A 139 -15.77 72.83 -2.90
C PRO A 139 -16.92 73.56 -3.65
N GLN A 140 -17.32 73.16 -4.87
CA GLN A 140 -18.32 73.89 -5.67
C GLN A 140 -19.38 72.99 -6.34
N ALA A 141 -20.11 72.17 -5.57
CA ALA A 141 -21.41 71.66 -6.02
C ALA A 141 -22.20 71.07 -4.85
N LEU A 142 -22.89 71.93 -4.09
CA LEU A 142 -23.91 71.49 -3.15
C LEU A 142 -25.17 72.33 -3.31
N GLU A 143 -25.75 72.30 -4.51
CA GLU A 143 -27.18 72.55 -4.68
C GLU A 143 -27.95 71.25 -4.45
N LYS A 144 -28.80 71.25 -3.42
CA LYS A 144 -29.66 70.14 -3.03
C LYS A 144 -30.74 69.91 -4.10
N PRO A 145 -30.86 68.73 -4.73
CA PRO A 145 -32.06 68.38 -5.46
C PRO A 145 -33.21 68.01 -4.49
N PRO A 146 -34.46 68.36 -4.83
CA PRO A 146 -35.63 68.07 -4.02
C PRO A 146 -35.95 66.57 -3.95
N SER A 147 -36.50 66.18 -2.80
CA SER A 147 -36.87 64.83 -2.44
C SER A 147 -38.01 64.26 -3.30
N ALA A 148 -37.67 63.45 -4.30
CA ALA A 148 -38.63 62.61 -5.00
C ALA A 148 -38.73 61.24 -4.31
N LYS A 149 -39.85 60.99 -3.64
CA LYS A 149 -40.26 59.69 -3.11
C LYS A 149 -40.49 58.72 -4.27
N LEU A 150 -39.54 57.84 -4.56
CA LEU A 150 -39.72 56.74 -5.51
C LEU A 150 -39.99 55.43 -4.76
N LYS A 151 -41.27 55.08 -4.80
CA LYS A 151 -41.85 53.78 -4.44
C LYS A 151 -41.47 52.78 -5.54
N ARG A 152 -40.58 51.82 -5.28
CA ARG A 152 -40.42 50.58 -6.09
C ARG A 152 -40.06 49.45 -5.14
N VAL A 153 -41.03 48.58 -4.85
CA VAL A 153 -41.32 47.31 -5.56
C VAL A 153 -40.29 46.26 -5.16
N ALA A 154 -40.78 45.32 -4.36
CA ALA A 154 -40.12 44.08 -4.03
C ALA A 154 -39.88 43.27 -5.32
N GLU A 155 -38.64 42.87 -5.55
CA GLU A 155 -38.35 41.70 -6.35
C GLU A 155 -37.58 40.72 -5.48
N ASP A 156 -38.24 39.58 -5.27
CA ASP A 156 -37.67 38.33 -4.80
C ASP A 156 -36.49 37.94 -5.69
N PHE A 157 -35.29 37.82 -5.10
CA PHE A 157 -34.17 37.18 -5.78
C PHE A 157 -33.58 36.08 -4.89
N LEU A 158 -34.20 34.92 -5.05
CA LEU A 158 -33.66 33.56 -5.02
C LEU A 158 -32.48 33.25 -4.08
N GLU A 159 -32.84 32.46 -3.08
CA GLU A 159 -32.07 31.41 -2.42
C GLU A 159 -30.78 30.99 -3.16
N GLY A 160 -29.64 31.36 -2.59
CA GLY A 160 -28.34 30.75 -2.84
C GLY A 160 -27.75 30.29 -1.52
N GLY A 161 -28.17 29.11 -1.04
CA GLY A 161 -27.77 28.58 0.26
C GLY A 161 -26.25 28.39 0.39
N PRO A 162 -25.69 28.49 1.62
CA PRO A 162 -24.29 28.16 1.87
C PRO A 162 -24.09 26.66 1.69
N SER A 163 -23.49 26.29 0.55
CA SER A 163 -23.02 24.93 0.31
C SER A 163 -21.96 24.59 1.36
N ARG A 164 -22.37 23.79 2.35
CA ARG A 164 -21.47 23.21 3.35
C ARG A 164 -20.47 22.33 2.61
N GLN A 165 -19.27 22.87 2.36
CA GLN A 165 -18.12 22.03 2.02
C GLN A 165 -17.85 21.11 3.21
N LEU A 166 -18.31 19.87 3.08
CA LEU A 166 -17.92 18.76 3.93
C LEU A 166 -16.39 18.69 3.89
N LYS A 167 -15.77 19.00 5.03
CA LYS A 167 -14.37 18.63 5.31
C LYS A 167 -14.28 17.11 5.19
N GLY A 168 -13.87 16.64 4.02
CA GLY A 168 -13.40 15.29 3.84
C GLY A 168 -12.19 15.11 4.74
N ASN A 169 -12.37 14.37 5.84
CA ASN A 169 -11.24 13.88 6.61
C ASN A 169 -10.37 13.05 5.66
N PRO A 170 -9.05 13.30 5.60
CA PRO A 170 -8.17 12.46 4.80
C PRO A 170 -8.26 11.02 5.32
N PRO A 171 -8.19 10.01 4.43
CA PRO A 171 -8.17 8.62 4.85
C PRO A 171 -7.00 8.42 5.80
N THR A 172 -7.32 8.06 7.04
CA THR A 172 -6.37 7.56 8.02
C THR A 172 -5.80 6.28 7.42
N THR A 173 -4.68 6.39 6.70
CA THR A 173 -3.89 5.24 6.27
C THR A 173 -3.34 4.61 7.53
N THR A 174 -4.10 3.65 8.05
CA THR A 174 -3.70 2.76 9.14
C THR A 174 -2.46 2.03 8.67
N ARG A 175 -1.30 2.58 9.03
CA ARG A 175 0.00 1.97 8.78
C ARG A 175 -0.04 0.56 9.39
N PRO A 176 0.13 -0.51 8.61
CA PRO A 176 0.19 -1.86 9.17
C PRO A 176 1.35 -1.88 10.15
N LYS A 177 1.05 -2.09 11.43
CA LYS A 177 2.03 -2.42 12.45
C LYS A 177 2.63 -3.76 12.04
N HIS A 178 3.79 -3.72 11.39
CA HIS A 178 4.60 -4.91 11.25
C HIS A 178 4.90 -5.43 12.66
N PRO A 179 4.60 -6.72 12.95
CA PRO A 179 5.10 -7.32 14.17
C PRO A 179 6.62 -7.38 14.07
N THR A 180 7.30 -6.52 14.83
CA THR A 180 8.72 -6.69 15.15
C THR A 180 8.84 -7.98 15.95
N ASN A 181 8.98 -9.09 15.24
CA ASN A 181 9.41 -10.36 15.82
C ASN A 181 10.92 -10.26 16.07
N THR A 182 11.29 -9.54 17.14
CA THR A 182 12.63 -9.62 17.71
C THR A 182 12.76 -10.98 18.40
N ALA A 183 13.08 -12.00 17.61
CA ALA A 183 13.62 -13.23 18.13
C ALA A 183 14.93 -12.87 18.84
N LYS A 184 14.93 -12.93 20.17
CA LYS A 184 16.16 -12.93 20.98
C LYS A 184 16.94 -14.17 20.59
N ILE A 185 17.94 -13.99 19.74
CA ILE A 185 18.92 -15.04 19.44
C ILE A 185 19.72 -15.24 20.73
N ASP A 186 19.57 -16.41 21.34
CA ASP A 186 20.35 -16.80 22.50
C ASP A 186 21.82 -17.03 22.06
N PRO A 187 22.80 -16.26 22.57
CA PRO A 187 24.20 -16.38 22.17
C PRO A 187 24.88 -17.68 22.63
N ARG A 188 24.17 -18.57 23.35
CA ARG A 188 24.76 -19.82 23.88
C ARG A 188 24.77 -20.99 22.90
N LEU A 189 24.23 -20.85 21.69
CA LEU A 189 24.18 -21.91 20.67
C LEU A 189 25.30 -21.80 19.61
N CYS A 190 26.49 -21.34 19.98
CA CYS A 190 27.69 -21.56 19.17
C CYS A 190 28.30 -22.93 19.53
N PRO A 191 28.28 -23.93 18.63
CA PRO A 191 29.01 -25.17 18.86
C PRO A 191 30.51 -24.86 18.84
N GLN A 192 31.17 -25.12 19.96
CA GLN A 192 32.64 -25.13 20.00
C GLN A 192 33.10 -26.26 19.07
N GLY A 193 33.89 -25.89 18.06
CA GLY A 193 34.54 -26.82 17.16
C GLY A 193 35.47 -27.73 17.95
N SER A 194 35.27 -29.04 17.79
CA SER A 194 36.26 -30.05 18.15
C SER A 194 37.28 -30.14 17.01
N ILE A 195 38.55 -29.98 17.39
CA ILE A 195 39.73 -30.34 16.59
C ILE A 195 39.93 -31.85 16.70
#